data_AF-A0AAE1PIT1-F1
#
_entry.id   AF-A0AAE1PIT1-F1
#
_cell.length_a   1.000
_cell.length_b   1.000
_cell.length_c   1.000
_cell.angle_alpha   90.00
_cell.angle_beta   90.00
_cell.angle_gamma   90.00
#
_symmetry.space_group_name_H-M   'P 1'
#
loop_
_entity.id
_entity.type
_entity.pdbx_description
1 polymer ?
#
loop_
_entity_poly.entity_id
_entity_poly.type
_entity_poly.pdbx_seq_one_letter_code
_entity_poly.pdbx_strand_id
1 'polypeptide(L)'
;MGASEEDQHSDVLFHLDSLVSLLEEKLPVLEALTDSALRPRHWQEIDASLSSSLPRALTLAHVDQLALHQHAHTLQQVAHTAQLQREMENRLKQIEERWEEATIPIKDYTRKDMYVLGDLSHLDTLPLETDLTLHLLLHSQHGLHIKTDTIKWKNTHTIIKHTLASLREVEEEWLALDPVLTTCVAQEIFPLQATAFATTSIFWTHIITKIKDEPHILRQIRGGLLREELVQALSQLEGLRSCLALRRQTCPRLFLLPDTDLLHLLTRGEVSPYGERSILIP
;
A
#
# COMPACT_ATOMS: atom_id res chain seq x y z
N MET A 1 -16.85 73.55 35.23
CA MET A 1 -15.82 73.09 34.27
C MET A 1 -15.62 71.56 34.27
N GLY A 2 -16.35 70.75 35.06
CA GLY A 2 -16.13 69.30 35.14
C GLY A 2 -16.98 68.40 34.22
N ALA A 3 -17.97 68.92 33.51
CA ALA A 3 -18.86 68.09 32.68
C ALA A 3 -18.24 67.67 31.32
N SER A 4 -17.32 68.47 30.77
CA SER A 4 -16.72 68.16 29.46
C SER A 4 -15.61 67.10 29.50
N GLU A 5 -15.03 66.80 30.67
CA GLU A 5 -13.95 65.81 30.80
C GLU A 5 -14.49 64.38 31.02
N GLU A 6 -15.63 64.21 31.72
CA GLU A 6 -16.28 62.91 31.89
C GLU A 6 -16.95 62.42 30.59
N ASP A 7 -17.60 63.32 29.83
CA ASP A 7 -18.18 63.00 28.53
C ASP A 7 -17.09 62.63 27.50
N GLN A 8 -15.94 63.30 27.52
CA GLN A 8 -14.79 62.95 26.67
C GLN A 8 -14.19 61.59 27.02
N HIS A 9 -14.20 61.19 28.29
CA HIS A 9 -13.74 59.85 28.69
C HIS A 9 -14.69 58.75 28.20
N SER A 10 -16.00 59.01 28.24
CA SER A 10 -17.03 58.14 27.67
C SER A 10 -16.88 58.02 26.15
N ASP A 11 -16.65 59.14 25.46
CA ASP A 11 -16.50 59.17 23.99
C ASP A 11 -15.23 58.43 23.52
N VAL A 12 -14.11 58.57 24.24
CA VAL A 12 -12.87 57.85 23.91
C VAL A 12 -13.03 56.35 24.16
N LEU A 13 -13.71 55.95 25.24
CA LEU A 13 -14.00 54.54 25.50
C LEU A 13 -14.93 53.94 24.44
N PHE A 14 -16.00 54.65 24.06
CA PHE A 14 -16.88 54.23 22.96
C PHE A 14 -16.13 54.13 21.62
N HIS A 15 -15.21 55.06 21.36
CA HIS A 15 -14.39 55.01 20.17
C HIS A 15 -13.44 53.80 20.17
N LEU A 16 -12.79 53.50 21.30
CA LEU A 16 -11.93 52.33 21.43
C LEU A 16 -12.70 51.02 21.33
N ASP A 17 -13.87 50.90 21.99
CA ASP A 17 -14.74 49.73 21.87
C ASP A 17 -15.22 49.51 20.42
N SER A 18 -15.53 50.60 19.72
CA SER A 18 -15.86 50.54 18.30
C SER A 18 -14.68 50.06 17.45
N LEU A 19 -13.45 50.48 17.75
CA LEU A 19 -12.25 50.03 17.04
C LEU A 19 -11.91 48.57 17.35
N VAL A 20 -12.09 48.12 18.59
CA VAL A 20 -11.92 46.73 18.99
C VAL A 20 -12.93 45.85 18.26
N SER A 21 -14.21 46.25 18.23
CA SER A 21 -15.26 45.52 17.52
C SER A 21 -14.95 45.38 16.02
N LEU A 22 -14.45 46.45 15.39
CA LEU A 22 -14.05 46.46 13.98
C LEU A 22 -12.83 45.54 13.70
N LEU A 23 -11.93 45.42 14.67
CA LEU A 23 -10.79 44.50 14.60
C LEU A 23 -11.24 43.05 14.78
N GLU A 24 -12.15 42.78 15.73
CA GLU A 24 -12.71 41.45 15.95
C GLU A 24 -13.42 40.90 14.71
N GLU A 25 -14.13 41.75 13.96
CA GLU A 25 -14.74 41.35 12.68
C GLU A 25 -13.70 40.97 11.61
N LYS A 26 -12.48 41.51 11.68
CA LYS A 26 -11.39 41.28 10.72
C LYS A 26 -10.47 40.13 11.10
N LEU A 27 -10.44 39.72 12.37
CA LEU A 27 -9.66 38.57 12.85
C LEU A 27 -9.89 37.28 12.05
N PRO A 28 -11.13 36.82 11.81
CA PRO A 28 -11.37 35.58 11.06
C PRO A 28 -10.80 35.62 9.63
N VAL A 29 -10.77 36.80 9.02
CA VAL A 29 -10.19 37.02 7.69
C VAL A 29 -8.66 36.91 7.73
N LEU A 30 -8.04 37.51 8.76
CA LEU A 30 -6.60 37.43 8.96
C LEU A 30 -6.15 36.01 9.28
N GLU A 31 -6.88 35.29 10.13
CA GLU A 31 -6.62 33.88 10.42
C GLU A 31 -6.71 33.01 9.16
N ALA A 32 -7.74 33.22 8.34
CA ALA A 32 -7.90 32.52 7.08
C ALA A 32 -6.73 32.79 6.10
N LEU A 33 -6.28 34.04 5.99
CA LEU A 33 -5.21 34.46 5.07
C LEU A 33 -3.80 34.12 5.57
N THR A 34 -3.62 33.93 6.87
CA THR A 34 -2.34 33.53 7.48
C THR A 34 -2.15 32.02 7.57
N ASP A 35 -3.14 31.23 7.17
CA ASP A 35 -3.02 29.78 7.22
C ASP A 35 -1.92 29.26 6.27
N SER A 36 -0.93 28.60 6.87
CA SER A 36 0.13 27.82 6.22
C SER A 36 -0.36 26.77 5.21
N ALA A 37 -1.64 26.38 5.23
CA ALA A 37 -2.24 25.48 4.26
C ALA A 37 -2.48 26.13 2.88
N LEU A 38 -2.50 27.47 2.80
CA LEU A 38 -2.74 28.19 1.56
C LEU A 38 -1.59 28.00 0.56
N ARG A 39 -1.96 27.70 -0.69
CA ARG A 39 -1.05 27.45 -1.81
C ARG A 39 -1.37 28.40 -2.96
N PRO A 40 -0.49 28.57 -3.95
CA PRO A 40 -0.72 29.49 -5.08
C PRO A 40 -2.09 29.33 -5.76
N ARG A 41 -2.62 28.10 -5.82
CA ARG A 41 -3.97 27.79 -6.33
C ARG A 41 -5.11 28.42 -5.51
N HIS A 42 -5.01 28.38 -4.19
CA HIS A 42 -6.01 28.98 -3.30
C HIS A 42 -5.95 30.50 -3.39
N TRP A 43 -4.75 31.07 -3.52
CA TRP A 43 -4.58 32.51 -3.78
C TRP A 43 -5.21 32.94 -5.11
N GLN A 44 -5.15 32.11 -6.15
CA GLN A 44 -5.84 32.38 -7.42
C GLN A 44 -7.37 32.32 -7.30
N GLU A 45 -7.90 31.38 -6.51
CA GLU A 45 -9.35 31.31 -6.22
C GLU A 45 -9.80 32.55 -5.43
N ILE A 46 -8.99 33.00 -4.47
CA ILE A 46 -9.22 34.21 -3.68
C ILE A 46 -9.19 35.45 -4.59
N ASP A 47 -8.16 35.62 -5.41
CA ASP A 47 -8.03 36.75 -6.35
C ASP A 47 -9.20 36.79 -7.35
N ALA A 48 -9.67 35.62 -7.82
CA ALA A 48 -10.83 35.52 -8.70
C ALA A 48 -12.13 35.95 -7.98
N SER A 49 -12.29 35.56 -6.71
CA SER A 49 -13.46 35.96 -5.90
C SER A 49 -13.49 37.46 -5.58
N LEU A 50 -12.32 38.08 -5.44
CA LEU A 50 -12.15 39.49 -5.12
C LEU A 50 -12.12 40.39 -6.37
N SER A 51 -12.10 39.81 -7.58
CA SER A 51 -11.91 40.51 -8.86
C SER A 51 -10.69 41.45 -8.89
N SER A 52 -9.75 41.23 -7.98
CA SER A 52 -8.57 42.05 -7.74
C SER A 52 -7.47 41.16 -7.15
N SER A 53 -6.22 41.42 -7.53
CA SER A 53 -5.10 40.61 -7.06
C SER A 53 -4.59 41.12 -5.72
N LEU A 54 -4.50 40.23 -4.74
CA LEU A 54 -3.96 40.56 -3.42
C LEU A 54 -2.44 40.75 -3.48
N PRO A 55 -1.91 41.83 -2.88
CA PRO A 55 -0.47 41.99 -2.76
C PRO A 55 0.13 40.90 -1.85
N ARG A 56 1.31 40.37 -2.22
CA ARG A 56 2.02 39.34 -1.42
C ARG A 56 2.34 39.77 0.01
N ALA A 57 2.42 41.08 0.26
CA ALA A 57 2.55 41.68 1.58
C ALA A 57 1.22 42.33 1.95
N LEU A 58 0.34 41.55 2.58
CA LEU A 58 -0.92 42.05 3.09
C LEU A 58 -0.66 42.96 4.30
N THR A 59 -1.21 44.17 4.29
CA THR A 59 -1.28 45.03 5.47
C THR A 59 -2.74 45.25 5.84
N LEU A 60 -3.01 45.61 7.10
CA LEU A 60 -4.38 45.87 7.58
C LEU A 60 -5.11 46.92 6.72
N ALA A 61 -4.38 47.90 6.20
CA ALA A 61 -4.92 48.91 5.30
C ALA A 61 -5.47 48.31 3.99
N HIS A 62 -4.87 47.24 3.47
CA HIS A 62 -5.39 46.54 2.28
C HIS A 62 -6.66 45.75 2.59
N VAL A 63 -6.81 45.24 3.82
CA VAL A 63 -8.04 44.58 4.29
C VAL A 63 -9.24 45.52 4.23
N ASP A 64 -9.00 46.78 4.59
CA ASP A 64 -10.03 47.82 4.60
C ASP A 64 -10.33 48.35 3.20
N GLN A 65 -9.28 48.59 2.39
CA GLN A 65 -9.43 49.10 1.02
C GLN A 65 -10.17 48.12 0.10
N LEU A 66 -9.98 46.82 0.30
CA LEU A 66 -10.58 45.77 -0.50
C LEU A 66 -11.88 45.24 0.09
N ALA A 67 -12.38 45.85 1.18
CA ALA A 67 -13.58 45.41 1.87
C ALA A 67 -13.58 43.90 2.18
N LEU A 68 -12.42 43.34 2.55
CA LEU A 68 -12.23 41.89 2.72
C LEU A 68 -13.18 41.27 3.77
N HIS A 69 -13.66 42.07 4.72
CA HIS A 69 -14.73 41.71 5.67
C HIS A 69 -16.02 41.21 5.02
N GLN A 70 -16.42 41.71 3.84
CA GLN A 70 -17.63 41.28 3.12
C GLN A 70 -17.45 39.90 2.47
N HIS A 71 -16.20 39.55 2.19
CA HIS A 71 -15.80 38.26 1.63
C HIS A 71 -15.26 37.29 2.70
N ALA A 72 -15.44 37.61 4.00
CA ALA A 72 -14.91 36.81 5.10
C ALA A 72 -15.36 35.34 5.02
N HIS A 73 -16.64 35.10 4.73
CA HIS A 73 -17.18 33.76 4.60
C HIS A 73 -16.52 32.98 3.45
N THR A 74 -16.35 33.59 2.28
CA THR A 74 -15.66 32.96 1.13
C THR A 74 -14.20 32.66 1.43
N LEU A 75 -13.49 33.57 2.10
CA LEU A 75 -12.09 33.38 2.48
C LEU A 75 -11.93 32.25 3.50
N GLN A 76 -12.81 32.20 4.50
CA GLN A 76 -12.86 31.10 5.46
C GLN A 76 -13.15 29.76 4.79
N GLN A 77 -14.06 29.73 3.81
CA GLN A 77 -14.34 28.51 3.03
C GLN A 77 -13.13 28.04 2.23
N VAL A 78 -12.39 28.95 1.60
CA VAL A 78 -11.16 28.62 0.87
C VAL A 78 -10.07 28.14 1.81
N ALA A 79 -9.86 28.81 2.95
CA ALA A 79 -8.91 28.39 3.97
C ALA A 79 -9.26 27.01 4.54
N HIS A 80 -10.53 26.77 4.86
CA HIS A 80 -10.99 25.45 5.31
C HIS A 80 -10.78 24.37 4.24
N THR A 81 -11.08 24.68 2.98
CA THR A 81 -10.80 23.78 1.86
C THR A 81 -9.31 23.47 1.77
N ALA A 82 -8.44 24.48 1.91
CA ALA A 82 -6.99 24.31 1.89
C ALA A 82 -6.49 23.40 3.02
N GLN A 83 -7.05 23.54 4.23
CA GLN A 83 -6.77 22.65 5.37
C GLN A 83 -7.11 21.20 5.05
N LEU A 84 -8.33 20.95 4.54
CA LEU A 84 -8.78 19.62 4.15
C LEU A 84 -7.88 19.01 3.06
N GLN A 85 -7.48 19.81 2.07
CA GLN A 85 -6.54 19.37 1.03
C GLN A 85 -5.19 18.95 1.63
N ARG A 86 -4.63 19.76 2.55
CA ARG A 86 -3.37 19.44 3.22
C ARG A 86 -3.47 18.16 4.03
N GLU A 87 -4.56 17.94 4.75
CA GLU A 87 -4.80 16.68 5.47
C GLU A 87 -4.80 15.48 4.53
N MET A 88 -5.44 15.60 3.36
CA MET A 88 -5.45 14.53 2.36
C MET A 88 -4.06 14.25 1.79
N GLU A 89 -3.27 15.29 1.50
CA GLU A 89 -1.88 15.13 1.07
C GLU A 89 -1.03 14.47 2.15
N ASN A 90 -1.21 14.84 3.42
CA ASN A 90 -0.52 14.22 4.54
C ASN A 90 -0.89 12.73 4.69
N ARG A 91 -2.17 12.38 4.52
CA ARG A 91 -2.61 10.97 4.53
C ARG A 91 -1.97 10.17 3.40
N LEU A 92 -1.86 10.74 2.20
CA LEU A 92 -1.20 10.08 1.08
C LEU A 92 0.30 9.87 1.36
N LYS A 93 0.98 10.88 1.92
CA LYS A 93 2.39 10.77 2.33
C LYS A 93 2.61 9.72 3.41
N GLN A 94 1.74 9.66 4.42
CA GLN A 94 1.81 8.63 5.45
C GLN A 94 1.70 7.23 4.85
N ILE A 95 0.85 7.05 3.84
CA ILE A 95 0.78 5.79 3.11
C ILE A 95 2.13 5.50 2.43
N GLU A 96 2.69 6.47 1.70
CA GLU A 96 4.00 6.30 1.04
C GLU A 96 5.10 5.90 2.03
N GLU A 97 5.22 6.62 3.15
CA GLU A 97 6.20 6.33 4.22
C GLU A 97 6.00 4.93 4.81
N ARG A 98 4.76 4.54 5.14
CA ARG A 98 4.45 3.20 5.67
C ARG A 98 4.87 2.09 4.71
N TRP A 99 4.70 2.29 3.40
CA TRP A 99 5.07 1.30 2.39
C TRP A 99 6.56 1.33 2.03
N GLU A 100 7.25 2.45 2.24
CA GLU A 100 8.72 2.51 2.18
C GLU A 100 9.37 1.73 3.32
N GLU A 101 8.80 1.79 4.52
CA GLU A 101 9.27 1.05 5.69
C GLU A 101 8.83 -0.44 5.67
N ALA A 102 7.84 -0.80 4.87
CA ALA A 102 7.32 -2.17 4.81
C ALA A 102 8.35 -3.14 4.20
N THR A 103 8.78 -4.10 5.02
CA THR A 103 9.75 -5.14 4.65
C THR A 103 9.13 -6.53 4.60
N ILE A 104 9.61 -7.39 3.72
CA ILE A 104 9.28 -8.82 3.68
C ILE A 104 10.24 -9.57 4.61
N PRO A 105 9.77 -10.12 5.74
CA PRO A 105 10.63 -10.93 6.59
C PRO A 105 10.94 -12.26 5.91
N ILE A 106 12.14 -12.79 6.15
CA ILE A 106 12.61 -14.07 5.61
C ILE A 106 13.15 -14.91 6.77
N LYS A 107 12.91 -16.22 6.73
CA LYS A 107 13.34 -17.21 7.71
C LYS A 107 14.17 -18.31 7.03
N ASP A 108 15.01 -18.95 7.82
CA ASP A 108 15.79 -20.12 7.36
C ASP A 108 14.87 -21.33 7.19
N TYR A 109 15.07 -22.08 6.11
CA TYR A 109 14.40 -23.35 5.87
C TYR A 109 15.16 -24.52 6.48
N THR A 110 14.47 -25.64 6.71
CA THR A 110 15.04 -26.85 7.33
C THR A 110 16.20 -27.48 6.55
N ARG A 111 16.26 -27.25 5.23
CA ARG A 111 17.36 -27.69 4.35
C ARG A 111 18.37 -26.55 4.17
N LYS A 112 19.66 -26.91 4.25
CA LYS A 112 20.80 -25.97 4.26
C LYS A 112 20.73 -24.99 3.09
N ASP A 113 21.04 -23.73 3.38
CA ASP A 113 21.17 -22.61 2.44
C ASP A 113 19.87 -22.24 1.67
N MET A 114 18.70 -22.64 2.17
CA MET A 114 17.41 -22.24 1.63
C MET A 114 16.63 -21.39 2.63
N TYR A 115 15.81 -20.49 2.09
CA TYR A 115 15.08 -19.48 2.84
C TYR A 115 13.61 -19.48 2.40
N VAL A 116 12.72 -19.14 3.33
CA VAL A 116 11.26 -19.13 3.18
C VAL A 116 10.74 -17.80 3.76
N LEU A 117 9.62 -17.30 3.28
CA LEU A 117 8.96 -16.11 3.79
C LEU A 117 8.66 -16.26 5.29
N GLY A 118 8.84 -15.16 6.00
CA GLY A 118 8.63 -15.07 7.44
C GLY A 118 7.17 -14.92 7.81
N ASP A 119 6.94 -14.38 9.01
CA ASP A 119 5.57 -14.04 9.42
C ASP A 119 5.09 -12.82 8.63
N LEU A 120 4.11 -13.03 7.73
CA LEU A 120 3.54 -12.00 6.88
C LEU A 120 2.28 -11.35 7.48
N SER A 121 1.95 -11.60 8.75
CA SER A 121 0.74 -11.09 9.40
C SER A 121 0.56 -9.57 9.30
N HIS A 122 1.65 -8.81 9.39
CA HIS A 122 1.63 -7.34 9.21
C HIS A 122 1.30 -6.92 7.77
N LEU A 123 1.57 -7.78 6.79
CA LEU A 123 1.28 -7.56 5.37
C LEU A 123 -0.12 -8.03 4.96
N ASP A 124 -0.87 -8.69 5.85
CA ASP A 124 -2.27 -9.04 5.63
C ASP A 124 -3.22 -7.89 6.00
N THR A 125 -2.90 -7.11 7.03
CA THR A 125 -3.74 -6.01 7.54
C THR A 125 -3.48 -4.68 6.83
N LEU A 126 -2.21 -4.38 6.57
CA LEU A 126 -1.77 -3.10 6.00
C LEU A 126 -2.37 -2.79 4.61
N PRO A 127 -2.53 -3.75 3.67
CA PRO A 127 -3.19 -3.50 2.40
C PRO A 127 -4.66 -3.11 2.56
N LEU A 128 -5.38 -3.68 3.52
CA LEU A 128 -6.80 -3.40 3.70
C LEU A 128 -7.02 -1.96 4.19
N GLU A 129 -6.26 -1.51 5.18
CA GLU A 129 -6.30 -0.14 5.68
C GLU A 129 -5.97 0.87 4.58
N THR A 130 -4.97 0.52 3.78
CA THR A 130 -4.52 1.33 2.66
C THR A 130 -5.61 1.45 1.58
N ASP A 131 -6.27 0.34 1.21
CA ASP A 131 -7.38 0.35 0.23
C ASP A 131 -8.52 1.26 0.69
N LEU A 132 -8.89 1.19 1.96
CA LEU A 132 -9.91 2.06 2.54
C LEU A 132 -9.50 3.54 2.46
N THR A 133 -8.26 3.84 2.83
CA THR A 133 -7.76 5.23 2.83
C THR A 133 -7.70 5.80 1.41
N LEU A 134 -7.20 5.03 0.44
CA LEU A 134 -7.22 5.44 -0.96
C LEU A 134 -8.63 5.62 -1.51
N HIS A 135 -9.56 4.73 -1.15
CA HIS A 135 -10.94 4.85 -1.57
C HIS A 135 -11.54 6.16 -1.08
N LEU A 136 -11.33 6.50 0.20
CA LEU A 136 -11.77 7.78 0.77
C LEU A 136 -11.12 8.99 0.06
N LEU A 137 -9.82 8.92 -0.24
CA LEU A 137 -9.11 9.98 -0.96
C LEU A 137 -9.61 10.18 -2.40
N LEU A 138 -10.00 9.11 -3.10
CA LEU A 138 -10.53 9.18 -4.47
C LEU A 138 -11.94 9.77 -4.53
N HIS A 139 -12.80 9.44 -3.56
CA HIS A 139 -14.19 9.90 -3.51
C HIS A 139 -14.35 11.27 -2.83
N SER A 140 -13.27 11.81 -2.27
CA SER A 140 -13.23 13.18 -1.78
C SER A 140 -13.49 14.19 -2.90
N GLN A 141 -14.42 15.11 -2.63
CA GLN A 141 -14.73 16.26 -3.50
C GLN A 141 -13.58 17.30 -3.55
N HIS A 142 -12.75 17.39 -2.51
CA HIS A 142 -11.64 18.35 -2.42
C HIS A 142 -10.31 17.79 -2.96
N GLY A 143 -10.30 16.52 -3.39
CA GLY A 143 -9.09 15.79 -3.78
C GLY A 143 -8.67 15.93 -5.25
N LEU A 144 -9.33 16.76 -6.07
CA LEU A 144 -9.09 16.84 -7.53
C LEU A 144 -7.60 16.94 -7.93
N HIS A 145 -6.82 17.70 -7.17
CA HIS A 145 -5.38 17.88 -7.40
C HIS A 145 -4.51 16.67 -7.00
N ILE A 146 -4.98 15.86 -6.04
CA ILE A 146 -4.29 14.64 -5.57
C ILE A 146 -4.76 13.43 -6.35
N LYS A 147 -5.94 13.48 -7.00
CA LYS A 147 -6.55 12.32 -7.69
C LYS A 147 -5.56 11.62 -8.61
N THR A 148 -4.74 12.35 -9.36
CA THR A 148 -3.73 11.75 -10.24
C THR A 148 -2.71 10.91 -9.47
N ASP A 149 -2.24 11.41 -8.34
CA ASP A 149 -1.25 10.73 -7.51
C ASP A 149 -1.89 9.59 -6.72
N THR A 150 -3.10 9.78 -6.19
CA THR A 150 -3.89 8.70 -5.57
C THR A 150 -4.17 7.55 -6.54
N ILE A 151 -4.44 7.84 -7.84
CA ILE A 151 -4.64 6.81 -8.86
C ILE A 151 -3.34 6.04 -9.14
N LYS A 152 -2.20 6.75 -9.30
CA LYS A 152 -0.88 6.10 -9.45
C LYS A 152 -0.59 5.20 -8.26
N TRP A 153 -0.86 5.70 -7.06
CA TRP A 153 -0.65 4.98 -5.82
C TRP A 153 -1.57 3.75 -5.74
N LYS A 154 -2.85 3.85 -6.12
CA LYS A 154 -3.78 2.72 -6.23
C LYS A 154 -3.30 1.64 -7.21
N ASN A 155 -2.76 2.04 -8.36
CA ASN A 155 -2.20 1.08 -9.32
C ASN A 155 -0.99 0.36 -8.73
N THR A 156 -0.10 1.11 -8.08
CA THR A 156 1.07 0.56 -7.37
C THR A 156 0.62 -0.41 -6.27
N HIS A 157 -0.39 -0.04 -5.48
CA HIS A 157 -0.96 -0.88 -4.44
C HIS A 157 -1.55 -2.19 -4.97
N THR A 158 -2.23 -2.13 -6.10
CA THR A 158 -2.77 -3.33 -6.77
C THR A 158 -1.65 -4.27 -7.18
N ILE A 159 -0.54 -3.72 -7.70
CA ILE A 159 0.66 -4.50 -8.04
C ILE A 159 1.27 -5.12 -6.77
N ILE A 160 1.40 -4.35 -5.69
CA ILE A 160 1.89 -4.86 -4.39
C ILE A 160 1.06 -6.07 -3.94
N LYS A 161 -0.26 -5.95 -3.89
CA LYS A 161 -1.16 -7.03 -3.45
C LYS A 161 -1.01 -8.28 -4.31
N HIS A 162 -0.98 -8.12 -5.63
CA HIS A 162 -0.81 -9.26 -6.53
C HIS A 162 0.55 -9.93 -6.35
N THR A 163 1.63 -9.15 -6.22
CA THR A 163 2.97 -9.70 -6.01
C THR A 163 3.06 -10.47 -4.69
N LEU A 164 2.49 -9.94 -3.61
CA LEU A 164 2.45 -10.62 -2.31
C LEU A 164 1.62 -11.91 -2.36
N ALA A 165 0.48 -11.90 -3.05
CA ALA A 165 -0.34 -13.11 -3.24
C ALA A 165 0.43 -14.18 -4.03
N SER A 166 1.04 -13.82 -5.16
CA SER A 166 1.84 -14.75 -5.97
C SER A 166 3.05 -15.28 -5.22
N LEU A 167 3.71 -14.47 -4.37
CA LEU A 167 4.81 -14.94 -3.51
C LEU A 167 4.33 -16.04 -2.55
N ARG A 168 3.18 -15.84 -1.90
CA ARG A 168 2.60 -16.80 -0.97
C ARG A 168 2.18 -18.10 -1.67
N GLU A 169 1.53 -17.98 -2.83
CA GLU A 169 1.12 -19.15 -3.62
C GLU A 169 2.33 -19.96 -4.09
N VAL A 170 3.37 -19.31 -4.62
CA VAL A 170 4.61 -20.01 -5.03
C VAL A 170 5.25 -20.74 -3.86
N GLU A 171 5.31 -20.10 -2.69
CA GLU A 171 5.86 -20.72 -1.49
C GLU A 171 5.04 -21.92 -1.02
N GLU A 172 3.71 -21.81 -0.99
CA GLU A 172 2.81 -22.89 -0.59
C GLU A 172 2.96 -24.11 -1.50
N GLU A 173 2.94 -23.90 -2.82
CA GLU A 173 3.14 -24.97 -3.81
C GLU A 173 4.56 -25.56 -3.72
N TRP A 174 5.57 -24.72 -3.56
CA TRP A 174 6.96 -25.18 -3.46
C TRP A 174 7.19 -26.01 -2.19
N LEU A 175 6.65 -25.58 -1.04
CA LEU A 175 6.74 -26.33 0.23
C LEU A 175 5.99 -27.66 0.18
N ALA A 176 4.88 -27.73 -0.56
CA ALA A 176 4.15 -28.98 -0.76
C ALA A 176 4.93 -29.99 -1.62
N LEU A 177 5.71 -29.50 -2.59
CA LEU A 177 6.43 -30.33 -3.56
C LEU A 177 7.87 -30.69 -3.12
N ASP A 178 8.54 -29.83 -2.35
CA ASP A 178 9.93 -30.05 -1.91
C ASP A 178 10.18 -31.39 -1.19
N PRO A 179 9.40 -31.79 -0.17
CA PRO A 179 9.66 -33.07 0.51
C PRO A 179 9.48 -34.28 -0.41
N VAL A 180 8.74 -34.12 -1.51
CA VAL A 180 8.34 -35.20 -2.40
C VAL A 180 9.38 -35.42 -3.49
N LEU A 181 9.67 -34.36 -4.24
CA LEU A 181 10.46 -34.41 -5.46
C LEU A 181 11.96 -34.36 -5.19
N THR A 182 12.37 -34.01 -3.96
CA THR A 182 13.77 -34.03 -3.53
C THR A 182 14.27 -35.44 -3.17
N THR A 183 13.39 -36.42 -2.96
CA THR A 183 13.78 -37.77 -2.54
C THR A 183 14.46 -38.55 -3.69
N CYS A 184 15.50 -39.34 -3.42
CA CYS A 184 16.20 -40.16 -4.44
C CYS A 184 15.23 -41.07 -5.22
N VAL A 185 14.24 -41.63 -4.54
CA VAL A 185 13.17 -42.45 -5.15
C VAL A 185 12.38 -41.67 -6.19
N ALA A 186 12.06 -40.40 -5.92
CA ALA A 186 11.34 -39.55 -6.87
C ALA A 186 12.19 -39.24 -8.11
N GLN A 187 13.51 -39.15 -7.98
CA GLN A 187 14.42 -38.95 -9.12
C GLN A 187 14.47 -40.18 -10.04
N GLU A 188 14.35 -41.39 -9.47
CA GLU A 188 14.30 -42.64 -10.23
C GLU A 188 12.94 -42.85 -10.91
N ILE A 189 11.85 -42.55 -10.21
CA ILE A 189 10.48 -42.76 -10.72
C ILE A 189 10.02 -41.61 -11.64
N PHE A 190 10.42 -40.38 -11.33
CA PHE A 190 9.99 -39.15 -12.01
C PHE A 190 11.17 -38.24 -12.40
N PRO A 191 12.11 -38.70 -13.26
CA PRO A 191 13.33 -37.95 -13.56
C PRO A 191 13.06 -36.60 -14.25
N LEU A 192 12.06 -36.53 -15.13
CA LEU A 192 11.69 -35.28 -15.83
C LEU A 192 11.07 -34.25 -14.87
N GLN A 193 10.21 -34.69 -13.96
CA GLN A 193 9.54 -33.82 -12.99
C GLN A 193 10.51 -33.38 -11.89
N ALA A 194 11.40 -34.27 -11.43
CA ALA A 194 12.41 -33.94 -10.44
C ALA A 194 13.45 -32.94 -10.99
N THR A 195 13.87 -33.08 -12.24
CA THR A 195 14.78 -32.11 -12.89
C THR A 195 14.10 -30.76 -13.10
N ALA A 196 12.85 -30.73 -13.56
CA ALA A 196 12.07 -29.50 -13.65
C ALA A 196 11.91 -28.82 -12.28
N PHE A 197 11.53 -29.56 -11.24
CA PHE A 197 11.43 -29.04 -9.87
C PHE A 197 12.77 -28.47 -9.36
N ALA A 198 13.89 -29.17 -9.62
CA ALA A 198 15.21 -28.67 -9.24
C ALA A 198 15.53 -27.32 -9.91
N THR A 199 15.17 -27.14 -11.18
CA THR A 199 15.36 -25.84 -11.87
C THR A 199 14.50 -24.74 -11.26
N THR A 200 13.22 -25.01 -10.98
CA THR A 200 12.32 -24.04 -10.34
C THR A 200 12.75 -23.74 -8.90
N SER A 201 13.32 -24.72 -8.18
CA SER A 201 13.84 -24.54 -6.81
C SER A 201 15.11 -23.66 -6.77
N ILE A 202 16.01 -23.79 -7.75
CA ILE A 202 17.15 -22.87 -7.92
C ILE A 202 16.65 -21.45 -8.22
N PHE A 203 15.63 -21.33 -9.06
CA PHE A 203 15.04 -20.05 -9.38
C PHE A 203 14.34 -19.40 -8.17
N TRP A 204 13.59 -20.18 -7.39
CA TRP A 204 12.94 -19.73 -6.17
C TRP A 204 13.95 -19.26 -5.12
N THR A 205 15.02 -20.02 -4.89
CA THR A 205 16.09 -19.63 -3.97
C THR A 205 16.80 -18.36 -4.42
N HIS A 206 16.98 -18.15 -5.72
CA HIS A 206 17.48 -16.88 -6.28
C HIS A 206 16.52 -15.70 -6.02
N ILE A 207 15.21 -15.90 -6.14
CA ILE A 207 14.22 -14.88 -5.81
C ILE A 207 14.26 -14.53 -4.32
N ILE A 208 14.25 -15.53 -3.44
CA ILE A 208 14.23 -15.28 -1.99
C ILE A 208 15.54 -14.64 -1.52
N THR A 209 16.69 -15.01 -2.10
CA THR A 209 17.97 -14.34 -1.80
C THR A 209 17.98 -12.88 -2.26
N LYS A 210 17.44 -12.57 -3.45
CA LYS A 210 17.23 -11.18 -3.88
C LYS A 210 16.33 -10.39 -2.92
N ILE A 211 15.26 -11.01 -2.40
CA ILE A 211 14.37 -10.38 -1.42
C ILE A 211 15.10 -10.20 -0.08
N LYS A 212 16.02 -11.10 0.28
CA LYS A 212 16.84 -10.99 1.49
C LYS A 212 17.81 -9.81 1.43
N ASP A 213 18.45 -9.62 0.28
CA ASP A 213 19.40 -8.52 0.07
C ASP A 213 18.70 -7.16 0.10
N GLU A 214 17.47 -7.10 -0.42
CA GLU A 214 16.66 -5.88 -0.46
C GLU A 214 15.23 -6.16 0.03
N PRO A 215 14.97 -6.09 1.36
CA PRO A 215 13.71 -6.53 1.94
C PRO A 215 12.54 -5.57 1.71
N HIS A 216 12.80 -4.35 1.23
CA HIS A 216 11.78 -3.32 1.02
C HIS A 216 10.87 -3.65 -0.18
N ILE A 217 9.56 -3.76 0.08
CA ILE A 217 8.55 -4.19 -0.90
C ILE A 217 8.52 -3.27 -2.12
N LEU A 218 8.55 -1.95 -1.90
CA LEU A 218 8.49 -0.97 -2.98
C LEU A 218 9.69 -1.03 -3.93
N ARG A 219 10.89 -1.35 -3.42
CA ARG A 219 12.09 -1.46 -4.24
C ARG A 219 12.04 -2.70 -5.12
N GLN A 220 11.57 -3.82 -4.59
CA GLN A 220 11.35 -5.05 -5.36
C GLN A 220 10.35 -4.86 -6.51
N ILE A 221 9.27 -4.12 -6.25
CA ILE A 221 8.21 -3.90 -7.26
C ILE A 221 8.62 -2.93 -8.35
N ARG A 222 9.41 -1.90 -8.02
CA ARG A 222 9.97 -0.97 -9.04
C ARG A 222 10.87 -1.69 -10.05
N GLY A 223 11.43 -2.84 -9.69
CA GLY A 223 12.19 -3.70 -10.61
C GLY A 223 11.35 -4.32 -11.74
N GLY A 224 10.02 -4.36 -11.61
CA GLY A 224 9.05 -4.75 -12.66
C GLY A 224 9.04 -6.24 -13.06
N LEU A 225 10.18 -6.93 -12.97
CA LEU A 225 10.37 -8.29 -13.46
C LEU A 225 9.91 -9.36 -12.47
N LEU A 226 9.91 -9.05 -11.17
CA LEU A 226 9.65 -10.03 -10.10
C LEU A 226 8.25 -10.65 -10.22
N ARG A 227 7.25 -9.90 -10.68
CA ARG A 227 5.90 -10.45 -10.88
C ARG A 227 5.85 -11.49 -12.00
N GLU A 228 6.49 -11.21 -13.12
CA GLU A 228 6.53 -12.12 -14.28
C GLU A 228 7.32 -13.39 -13.94
N GLU A 229 8.45 -13.21 -13.24
CA GLU A 229 9.26 -14.28 -12.68
C GLU A 229 8.42 -15.21 -11.77
N LEU A 230 7.63 -14.64 -10.86
CA LEU A 230 6.78 -15.42 -9.95
C LEU A 230 5.64 -16.14 -10.66
N VAL A 231 4.95 -15.49 -11.60
CA VAL A 231 3.87 -16.12 -12.38
C VAL A 231 4.42 -17.28 -13.20
N GLN A 232 5.61 -17.14 -13.77
CA GLN A 232 6.27 -18.22 -14.49
C GLN A 232 6.61 -19.39 -13.54
N ALA A 233 7.21 -19.12 -12.37
CA ALA A 233 7.51 -20.15 -11.38
C ALA A 233 6.24 -20.89 -10.92
N LEU A 234 5.17 -20.15 -10.64
CA LEU A 234 3.88 -20.70 -10.24
C LEU A 234 3.30 -21.62 -11.31
N SER A 235 3.29 -21.20 -12.57
CA SER A 235 2.80 -22.02 -13.68
C SER A 235 3.58 -23.33 -13.84
N GLN A 236 4.89 -23.33 -13.57
CA GLN A 236 5.71 -24.54 -13.58
C GLN A 236 5.36 -25.47 -12.42
N LEU A 237 5.16 -24.93 -11.21
CA LEU A 237 4.79 -25.70 -10.03
C LEU A 237 3.38 -26.32 -10.17
N GLU A 238 2.41 -25.55 -10.66
CA GLU A 238 1.06 -26.05 -10.97
C GLU A 238 1.09 -27.14 -12.06
N GLY A 239 1.94 -26.97 -13.08
CA GLY A 239 2.18 -27.98 -14.12
C GLY A 239 2.72 -29.29 -13.53
N LEU A 240 3.65 -29.21 -12.59
CA LEU A 240 4.18 -30.38 -11.89
C LEU A 240 3.11 -31.06 -11.02
N ARG A 241 2.34 -30.28 -10.27
CA ARG A 241 1.25 -30.78 -9.42
C ARG A 241 0.15 -31.46 -10.22
N SER A 242 -0.28 -30.86 -11.34
CA SER A 242 -1.29 -31.44 -12.23
C SER A 242 -0.80 -32.74 -12.89
N CYS A 243 0.48 -32.85 -13.25
CA CYS A 243 1.07 -34.08 -13.75
C CYS A 243 1.02 -35.22 -12.71
N LEU A 244 1.27 -34.91 -11.43
CA LEU A 244 1.13 -35.86 -10.33
C LEU A 244 -0.33 -36.26 -10.12
N ALA A 245 -1.28 -35.33 -10.26
CA ALA A 245 -2.70 -35.60 -10.16
C ALA A 245 -3.24 -36.48 -11.31
N LEU A 246 -2.76 -36.29 -12.55
CA LEU A 246 -3.15 -37.11 -13.70
C LEU A 246 -2.77 -38.59 -13.50
N ARG A 247 -1.62 -38.86 -12.87
CA ARG A 247 -1.21 -40.24 -12.54
C ARG A 247 -2.07 -40.90 -11.46
N ARG A 248 -2.79 -40.12 -10.63
CA ARG A 248 -3.80 -40.68 -9.72
C ARG A 248 -4.98 -41.29 -10.47
N GLN A 249 -5.33 -40.75 -11.64
CA GLN A 249 -6.41 -41.30 -12.46
C GLN A 249 -6.07 -42.71 -12.99
N THR A 250 -4.78 -43.01 -13.13
CA THR A 250 -4.30 -44.33 -13.56
C THR A 250 -4.35 -45.38 -12.43
N CYS A 251 -4.45 -44.97 -11.16
CA CYS A 251 -4.45 -45.86 -10.00
C CYS A 251 -5.63 -45.53 -9.06
N PRO A 252 -6.81 -46.15 -9.23
CA PRO A 252 -8.04 -45.80 -8.49
C PRO A 252 -7.93 -45.97 -6.96
N ARG A 253 -6.96 -46.73 -6.46
CA ARG A 253 -6.68 -46.87 -5.01
C ARG A 253 -6.06 -45.62 -4.37
N LEU A 254 -5.43 -44.75 -5.17
CA LEU A 254 -4.75 -43.54 -4.70
C LEU A 254 -5.68 -42.33 -4.55
N PHE A 255 -6.95 -42.46 -4.96
CA PHE A 255 -7.97 -41.40 -4.83
C PHE A 255 -8.44 -41.14 -3.39
N LEU A 256 -8.22 -42.11 -2.49
CA LEU A 256 -8.65 -42.03 -1.09
C LEU A 256 -7.68 -41.27 -0.19
N LEU A 257 -6.49 -40.92 -0.69
CA LEU A 257 -5.46 -40.21 0.06
C LEU A 257 -5.48 -38.72 -0.26
N PRO A 258 -5.40 -37.83 0.75
CA PRO A 258 -5.17 -36.41 0.52
C PRO A 258 -3.80 -36.17 -0.13
N ASP A 259 -3.64 -35.01 -0.77
CA ASP A 259 -2.48 -34.73 -1.63
C ASP A 259 -1.15 -34.88 -0.90
N THR A 260 -1.09 -34.38 0.32
CA THR A 260 0.06 -34.48 1.22
C THR A 260 0.40 -35.94 1.53
N ASP A 261 -0.60 -36.78 1.81
CA ASP A 261 -0.36 -38.18 2.22
C ASP A 261 0.03 -39.06 1.05
N LEU A 262 -0.51 -38.81 -0.14
CA LEU A 262 -0.09 -39.50 -1.36
C LEU A 262 1.38 -39.20 -1.67
N LEU A 263 1.74 -37.92 -1.59
CA LEU A 263 3.08 -37.43 -1.79
C LEU A 263 4.06 -38.02 -0.74
N HIS A 264 3.62 -38.17 0.51
CA HIS A 264 4.37 -38.89 1.55
C HIS A 264 4.45 -40.41 1.32
N LEU A 265 3.44 -41.03 0.72
CA LEU A 265 3.41 -42.47 0.41
C LEU A 265 4.28 -42.82 -0.80
N LEU A 266 4.42 -41.91 -1.77
CA LEU A 266 5.34 -42.06 -2.90
C LEU A 266 6.82 -41.91 -2.48
N THR A 267 7.09 -41.15 -1.42
CA THR A 267 8.46 -40.95 -0.87
C THR A 267 8.87 -42.06 0.09
N ARG A 268 7.93 -42.58 0.89
CA ARG A 268 8.11 -43.82 1.65
C ARG A 268 7.91 -45.01 0.73
N GLY A 269 8.87 -45.27 -0.14
CA GLY A 269 9.01 -46.56 -0.82
C GLY A 269 9.35 -47.70 0.16
N GLU A 270 8.68 -47.81 1.30
CA GLU A 270 8.78 -49.00 2.13
C GLU A 270 7.92 -50.08 1.50
N VAL A 271 8.63 -50.95 0.77
CA VAL A 271 8.38 -52.38 0.59
C VAL A 271 7.18 -52.83 1.42
N SER A 272 6.10 -53.17 0.72
CA SER A 272 5.01 -53.97 1.30
C SER A 272 5.63 -55.15 2.07
N PRO A 273 5.25 -55.40 3.34
CA PRO A 273 5.70 -56.58 4.08
C PRO A 273 5.25 -57.90 3.43
N TYR A 274 4.42 -57.81 2.38
CA TYR A 274 4.07 -58.87 1.46
C TYR A 274 4.76 -58.58 0.14
N GLY A 275 5.86 -59.29 -0.14
CA GLY A 275 6.67 -59.13 -1.34
C GLY A 275 5.91 -59.47 -2.61
N GLU A 276 5.18 -58.50 -3.16
CA GLU A 276 4.69 -58.56 -4.53
C GLU A 276 5.25 -57.40 -5.34
N ARG A 277 5.88 -57.81 -6.45
CA ARG A 277 6.58 -56.99 -7.43
C ARG A 277 5.66 -55.92 -8.03
N SER A 278 6.24 -54.74 -8.21
CA SER A 278 5.97 -53.80 -9.28
C SER A 278 4.49 -53.40 -9.47
N ILE A 279 4.08 -52.33 -8.79
CA ILE A 279 2.93 -51.50 -9.21
C ILE A 279 3.40 -50.45 -10.24
N LEU A 280 4.40 -50.78 -11.06
CA LEU A 280 4.83 -49.94 -12.17
C LEU A 280 4.76 -50.76 -13.46
N ILE A 281 3.98 -50.22 -14.40
CA ILE A 281 3.77 -50.58 -15.83
C ILE A 281 2.49 -51.43 -16.05
N PRO A 282 1.61 -51.07 -17.01
CA PRO A 282 1.81 -50.22 -18.20
C PRO A 282 1.48 -48.73 -18.04
#